data_AF-A0AAN1FFI7-F1
#
_entry.id   AF-A0AAN1FFI7-F1
#
_cell.length_a   1.000
_cell.length_b   1.000
_cell.length_c   1.000
_cell.angle_alpha   90.00
_cell.angle_beta   90.00
_cell.angle_gamma   90.00
#
_symmetry.space_group_name_H-M   'P 1'
#
loop_
_entity.id
_entity.type
_entity.pdbx_description
1 polymer ?
#
loop_
_entity_poly.entity_id
_entity_poly.type
_entity_poly.pdbx_seq_one_letter_code
_entity_poly.pdbx_strand_id
1 'polypeptide(L)'
;MKKLLTITSLVLVSGSVFAGSDLGNTEIRTSAFDSKQQAYEAGYDLVKDLKAMPHGELAHELKLNGHDTEFNSIELNNTEIVVQEFAEKQGVIKYRAVVDVNYQYDAKDS
;
A
#
# COMPACT_ATOMS: atom_id res chain seq x y z
N MET A 1 -53.52 36.12 -25.96
CA MET A 1 -52.09 36.48 -26.08
C MET A 1 -51.31 35.71 -25.04
N LYS A 2 -50.21 35.09 -25.47
CA LYS A 2 -49.29 34.25 -24.67
C LYS A 2 -48.65 35.07 -23.54
N LYS A 3 -48.27 34.39 -22.45
CA LYS A 3 -46.97 34.54 -21.74
C LYS A 3 -46.95 33.62 -20.51
N LEU A 4 -46.60 32.36 -20.72
CA LEU A 4 -46.10 31.50 -19.66
C LEU A 4 -44.58 31.60 -19.74
N LEU A 5 -43.97 32.33 -18.81
CA LEU A 5 -42.51 32.44 -18.68
C LEU A 5 -42.04 31.27 -17.83
N THR A 6 -41.60 30.20 -18.47
CA THR A 6 -40.94 29.08 -17.80
C THR A 6 -39.48 29.46 -17.58
N ILE A 7 -39.10 29.72 -16.33
CA ILE A 7 -37.71 29.95 -15.94
C ILE A 7 -37.05 28.58 -15.79
N THR A 8 -36.26 28.19 -16.79
CA THR A 8 -35.45 26.97 -16.75
C THR A 8 -34.11 27.31 -16.12
N SER A 9 -33.95 27.06 -14.82
CA SER A 9 -32.66 27.18 -14.14
C SER A 9 -31.74 26.05 -14.61
N LEU A 10 -30.81 26.32 -15.51
CA LEU A 10 -29.69 25.41 -15.80
C LEU A 10 -28.80 25.34 -14.55
N VAL A 11 -28.96 24.29 -13.75
CA VAL A 11 -27.97 23.96 -12.71
C VAL A 11 -26.77 23.35 -13.42
N LEU A 12 -25.72 24.16 -13.60
CA LEU A 12 -24.40 23.67 -13.99
C LEU A 12 -23.82 22.93 -12.79
N VAL A 13 -24.07 21.63 -12.70
CA VAL A 13 -23.35 20.77 -11.75
C VAL A 13 -21.93 20.63 -12.28
N SER A 14 -21.05 21.52 -11.83
CA SER A 14 -19.60 21.35 -11.99
C SER A 14 -19.18 20.13 -11.16
N GLY A 15 -19.17 18.97 -11.79
CA GLY A 15 -18.65 17.75 -11.17
C GLY A 15 -17.16 17.93 -10.90
N SER A 16 -16.77 17.93 -9.63
CA SER A 16 -15.37 17.72 -9.26
C SER A 16 -15.02 16.27 -9.60
N VAL A 17 -14.13 16.06 -10.56
CA VAL A 17 -13.54 14.75 -10.80
C VAL A 17 -12.59 14.49 -9.64
N PHE A 18 -12.99 13.61 -8.72
CA PHE A 18 -12.09 13.12 -7.69
C PHE A 18 -11.15 12.11 -8.36
N ALA A 19 -9.89 12.50 -8.56
CA ALA A 19 -8.81 11.55 -8.78
C ALA A 19 -8.58 10.81 -7.45
N GLY A 20 -9.25 9.67 -7.27
CA GLY A 20 -9.09 8.83 -6.09
C GLY A 20 -7.94 7.86 -6.29
N SER A 21 -6.94 7.91 -5.44
CA SER A 21 -5.93 6.85 -5.33
C SER A 21 -6.51 5.68 -4.56
N ASP A 22 -6.28 4.45 -5.04
CA ASP A 22 -6.63 3.23 -4.33
C ASP A 22 -5.74 3.06 -3.10
N LEU A 23 -6.30 2.51 -2.03
CA LEU A 23 -5.58 2.21 -0.79
C LEU A 23 -5.40 0.70 -0.67
N GLY A 24 -4.20 0.28 -0.27
CA GLY A 24 -3.89 -1.11 0.01
C GLY A 24 -3.05 -1.30 1.26
N ASN A 25 -3.05 -2.54 1.73
CA ASN A 25 -2.31 -2.97 2.90
C ASN A 25 -1.65 -4.33 2.61
N THR A 26 -0.39 -4.50 2.99
CA THR A 26 0.30 -5.78 2.86
C THR A 26 1.25 -6.00 4.01
N GLU A 27 1.24 -7.23 4.52
CA GLU A 27 2.18 -7.69 5.53
C GLU A 27 3.33 -8.46 4.86
N ILE A 28 4.56 -8.01 5.11
CA ILE A 28 5.78 -8.67 4.64
C ILE A 28 6.57 -9.14 5.87
N ARG A 29 7.00 -10.41 5.84
CA ARG A 29 7.70 -11.03 6.97
C ARG A 29 9.13 -11.34 6.62
N THR A 30 10.07 -10.90 7.45
CA THR A 30 11.49 -11.25 7.31
C THR A 30 11.75 -12.72 7.61
N SER A 31 12.96 -13.20 7.31
CA SER A 31 13.47 -14.48 7.81
C SER A 31 13.49 -14.57 9.34
N ALA A 32 13.74 -15.79 9.84
CA ALA A 32 13.92 -16.07 11.25
C ALA A 32 15.34 -15.68 11.72
N PHE A 33 15.44 -15.06 12.88
CA PHE A 33 16.69 -14.62 13.50
C PHE A 33 16.82 -15.13 14.93
N ASP A 34 18.05 -15.16 15.45
CA ASP A 34 18.35 -15.63 16.80
C ASP A 34 18.13 -14.56 17.88
N SER A 35 18.01 -13.29 17.48
CA SER A 35 17.79 -12.18 18.41
C SER A 35 16.72 -11.21 17.93
N LYS A 36 16.04 -10.58 18.89
CA LYS A 36 15.06 -9.52 18.65
C LYS A 36 15.67 -8.33 17.91
N GLN A 37 16.93 -7.98 18.22
CA GLN A 37 17.64 -6.87 17.58
C GLN A 37 17.88 -7.14 16.09
N GLN A 38 18.37 -8.33 15.73
CA GLN A 38 18.55 -8.72 14.32
C GLN A 38 17.24 -8.67 13.54
N ALA A 39 16.13 -9.10 14.17
CA ALA A 39 14.81 -8.99 13.55
C ALA A 39 14.40 -7.52 13.31
N TYR A 40 14.64 -6.62 14.25
CA TYR A 40 14.38 -5.19 14.04
C TYR A 40 15.25 -4.58 12.94
N GLU A 41 16.56 -4.86 12.95
CA GLU A 41 17.49 -4.38 11.93
C GLU A 41 17.05 -4.85 10.54
N ALA A 42 16.73 -6.14 10.39
CA ALA A 42 16.19 -6.68 9.14
C ALA A 42 14.84 -6.05 8.74
N GLY A 43 13.99 -5.71 9.71
CA GLY A 43 12.76 -4.97 9.47
C GLY A 43 13.02 -3.57 8.92
N TYR A 44 13.96 -2.82 9.50
CA TYR A 44 14.33 -1.49 9.02
C TYR A 44 14.97 -1.53 7.63
N ASP A 45 15.83 -2.51 7.38
CA ASP A 45 16.44 -2.73 6.07
C ASP A 45 15.37 -3.05 5.02
N LEU A 46 14.40 -3.92 5.35
CA LEU A 46 13.26 -4.21 4.46
C LEU A 46 12.46 -2.93 4.12
N VAL A 47 12.16 -2.08 5.10
CA VAL A 47 11.45 -0.82 4.83
C VAL A 47 12.26 0.12 3.94
N LYS A 48 13.58 0.17 4.14
CA LYS A 48 14.48 0.97 3.30
C LYS A 48 14.51 0.45 1.87
N ASP A 49 14.58 -0.86 1.70
CA ASP A 49 14.58 -1.50 0.39
C ASP A 49 13.26 -1.26 -0.35
N LEU A 50 12.11 -1.41 0.32
CA LEU A 50 10.79 -1.10 -0.25
C LEU A 50 10.68 0.36 -0.73
N LYS A 51 11.26 1.31 0.00
CA LYS A 51 11.27 2.74 -0.39
C LYS A 51 12.20 3.04 -1.56
N ALA A 52 13.22 2.22 -1.77
CA ALA A 52 14.19 2.37 -2.86
C ALA A 52 13.80 1.57 -4.11
N MET A 53 12.83 0.67 -4.00
CA MET A 53 12.40 -0.25 -5.04
C MET A 53 11.66 0.49 -6.17
N PRO A 54 11.93 0.17 -7.45
CA PRO A 54 11.17 0.73 -8.56
C PRO A 54 9.72 0.25 -8.54
N HIS A 55 8.79 1.07 -9.04
CA HIS A 55 7.34 0.83 -8.91
C HIS A 55 6.88 -0.56 -9.38
N GLY A 56 7.46 -1.10 -10.46
CA GLY A 56 7.09 -2.43 -10.96
C GLY A 56 7.46 -3.56 -10.00
N GLU A 57 8.65 -3.49 -9.39
CA GLU A 57 9.07 -4.46 -8.37
C GLU A 57 8.28 -4.25 -7.07
N LEU A 58 8.03 -2.98 -6.71
CA LEU A 58 7.25 -2.64 -5.52
C LEU A 58 5.81 -3.15 -5.64
N ALA A 59 5.18 -3.05 -6.81
CA ALA A 59 3.86 -3.59 -7.06
C ALA A 59 3.80 -5.11 -6.84
N HIS A 60 4.83 -5.82 -7.31
CA HIS A 60 4.95 -7.26 -7.11
C HIS A 60 5.12 -7.62 -5.63
N GLU A 61 5.99 -6.91 -4.91
CA GLU A 61 6.26 -7.15 -3.50
C GLU A 61 5.03 -6.84 -2.62
N LEU A 62 4.28 -5.79 -2.97
CA LEU A 62 2.99 -5.43 -2.37
C LEU A 62 1.82 -6.32 -2.85
N LYS A 63 2.10 -7.34 -3.67
CA LYS A 63 1.13 -8.30 -4.20
C LYS A 63 -0.05 -7.64 -4.90
N LEU A 64 0.20 -6.57 -5.64
CA LEU A 64 -0.77 -5.91 -6.53
C LEU A 64 -1.09 -6.75 -7.79
N ASN A 65 -0.86 -8.06 -7.70
CA ASN A 65 -0.93 -9.06 -8.77
C ASN A 65 -2.39 -9.39 -9.09
N GLY A 66 -3.11 -8.42 -9.64
CA GLY A 66 -4.47 -8.56 -10.17
C GLY A 66 -4.76 -7.62 -11.33
N HIS A 67 -3.77 -6.83 -11.70
CA HIS A 67 -3.89 -5.69 -12.59
C HIS A 67 -2.81 -5.85 -13.67
N ASP A 68 -3.20 -6.21 -14.90
CA ASP A 68 -2.38 -5.99 -16.13
C ASP A 68 -2.22 -4.48 -16.39
N THR A 69 -1.92 -3.72 -15.34
CA THR A 69 -2.14 -2.28 -15.27
C THR A 69 -0.83 -1.65 -14.87
N GLU A 70 -0.31 -0.79 -15.76
CA GLU A 70 0.79 0.08 -15.40
C GLU A 70 0.34 0.98 -14.23
N PHE A 71 1.10 0.99 -13.15
CA PHE A 71 0.85 1.89 -12.02
C PHE A 71 1.51 3.24 -12.30
N ASN A 72 0.72 4.32 -12.28
CA ASN A 72 1.23 5.68 -12.45
C ASN A 72 2.07 6.11 -11.24
N SER A 73 1.62 5.72 -10.05
CA SER A 73 2.30 6.00 -8.79
C SER A 73 2.00 4.92 -7.76
N ILE A 74 2.98 4.66 -6.89
CA ILE A 74 2.83 3.84 -5.68
C ILE A 74 3.55 4.59 -4.57
N GLU A 75 2.83 4.96 -3.52
CA GLU A 75 3.37 5.68 -2.38
C GLU A 75 3.15 4.90 -1.09
N LEU A 76 4.21 4.74 -0.30
CA LEU A 76 4.13 4.10 1.01
C LEU A 76 3.72 5.16 2.05
N ASN A 77 2.51 5.02 2.59
CA ASN A 77 1.92 6.00 3.50
C ASN A 77 2.39 5.82 4.94
N ASN A 78 2.33 4.58 5.43
CA ASN A 78 2.77 4.24 6.78
C ASN A 78 3.35 2.83 6.79
N THR A 79 4.43 2.66 7.54
CA THR A 79 5.07 1.35 7.69
C THR A 79 5.32 1.08 9.17
N GLU A 80 4.71 0.04 9.68
CA GLU A 80 4.87 -0.40 11.07
C GLU A 80 5.71 -1.66 11.13
N ILE A 81 6.66 -1.72 12.05
CA ILE A 81 7.54 -2.89 12.25
C ILE A 81 7.24 -3.48 13.62
N VAL A 82 6.77 -4.72 13.61
CA VAL A 82 6.56 -5.51 14.83
C VAL A 82 7.49 -6.71 14.80
N VAL A 83 8.23 -6.94 15.89
CA VAL A 83 9.01 -8.17 16.03
C VAL A 83 8.20 -9.22 16.77
N GLN A 84 7.98 -10.35 16.11
CA GLN A 84 7.32 -11.51 16.67
C GLN A 84 8.35 -12.52 17.16
N GLU A 85 8.15 -13.01 18.39
CA GLU A 85 8.82 -14.19 18.91
C GLU A 85 8.01 -15.43 18.55
N PHE A 86 8.67 -16.48 18.05
CA PHE A 86 8.00 -17.73 17.70
C PHE A 86 8.91 -18.94 17.91
N ALA A 87 8.32 -20.10 18.17
CA ALA A 87 9.05 -21.36 18.21
C ALA A 87 9.14 -21.95 16.80
N GLU A 88 10.35 -22.05 16.25
CA GLU A 88 10.59 -22.75 14.97
C GLU A 88 10.42 -24.26 15.14
N LYS A 89 10.87 -24.77 16.29
CA LYS A 89 10.73 -26.16 16.74
C LYS A 89 10.78 -26.19 18.26
N GLN A 90 10.46 -27.33 18.85
CA GLN A 90 10.48 -27.48 20.30
C GLN A 90 11.84 -27.04 20.88
N GLY A 91 11.80 -26.07 21.80
CA GLY A 91 13.00 -25.53 22.46
C GLY A 91 13.84 -24.55 21.64
N VAL A 92 13.46 -24.23 20.39
CA VAL A 92 14.16 -23.24 19.56
C VAL A 92 13.25 -22.07 19.29
N ILE A 93 13.50 -20.99 20.02
CA ILE A 93 12.83 -19.71 19.87
C ILE A 93 13.61 -18.85 18.87
N LYS A 94 12.88 -18.24 17.94
CA LYS A 94 13.37 -17.34 16.91
C LYS A 94 12.55 -16.06 16.91
N TYR A 95 13.09 -15.05 16.26
CA TYR A 95 12.45 -13.74 16.10
C TYR A 95 12.33 -13.41 14.62
N ARG A 96 11.24 -12.78 14.20
CA ARG A 96 11.13 -12.19 12.86
C ARG A 96 10.47 -10.83 12.92
N ALA A 97 10.83 -9.93 12.02
CA ALA A 97 10.06 -8.73 11.80
C ALA A 97 8.87 -9.03 10.90
N VAL A 98 7.76 -8.42 11.26
CA VAL A 98 6.53 -8.33 10.52
C VAL A 98 6.34 -6.86 10.21
N VAL A 99 6.42 -6.54 8.92
CA VAL A 99 6.34 -5.19 8.40
C VAL A 99 4.99 -5.01 7.76
N ASP A 100 4.15 -4.20 8.40
CA ASP A 100 2.84 -3.81 7.89
C ASP A 100 3.02 -2.56 7.02
N VAL A 101 2.74 -2.69 5.73
CA VAL A 101 2.92 -1.65 4.73
C VAL A 101 1.57 -1.18 4.25
N ASN A 102 1.22 0.05 4.61
CA ASN A 102 0.06 0.76 4.07
C ASN A 102 0.52 1.62 2.91
N TYR A 103 -0.15 1.50 1.78
CA TYR A 103 0.23 2.19 0.56
C TYR A 103 -0.99 2.72 -0.19
N GLN A 104 -0.74 3.69 -1.05
CA GLN A 104 -1.70 4.19 -2.02
C GLN A 104 -1.12 4.02 -3.43
N TYR A 105 -1.98 3.74 -4.40
CA TYR A 105 -1.57 3.61 -5.79
C TYR A 105 -2.60 4.21 -6.73
N ASP A 106 -2.13 4.59 -7.92
CA ASP A 106 -2.96 5.01 -9.03
C ASP A 106 -2.76 4.03 -10.19
N ALA A 107 -3.78 3.21 -10.42
CA ALA A 107 -3.80 2.27 -11.52
C ALA A 107 -4.28 2.99 -12.79
N LYS A 108 -3.48 2.92 -13.85
CA LYS A 108 -3.84 3.52 -15.13
C LYS A 108 -4.99 2.73 -15.77
N ASP A 109 -6.20 3.29 -15.76
CA ASP A 109 -7.30 2.71 -16.54
C ASP A 109 -6.84 2.51 -17.99
N SER A 110 -6.96 1.28 -18.48
CA SER A 110 -6.65 0.91 -19.88
C SER A 110 -7.72 1.44 -20.84
#